data_AF-A0A150R031-F1
#
_entry.id   AF-A0A150R031-F1
#
_cell.length_a   1.000
_cell.length_b   1.000
_cell.length_c   1.000
_cell.angle_alpha   90.00
_cell.angle_beta   90.00
_cell.angle_gamma   90.00
#
_symmetry.space_group_name_H-M   'P 1'
#
loop_
_entity.id
_entity.type
_entity.pdbx_description
1 polymer ?
#
loop_
_entity_poly.entity_id
_entity_poly.type
_entity_poly.pdbx_seq_one_letter_code
_entity_poly.pdbx_strand_id
1 'polypeptide(L)'
;MNNDAGHDYRLKNFFGWDLKGREGIYGPSAMAKGYAVSRNLLGGRETQEELVALFTKGDREIPAYGDALTPPQIEAMAAFVIGVRDGALPHPDQIFTIKPPAQGHYALLAGGDAARGKALIKERCASCHGDDGTKMLFDDGAYSLGSHARQKAYEDWHKILNGQPGSPMGRQVRGSTGKEMAQELLDILAALCDRGAFPPGKATAKDVEGGDGRCGAYLK
;
A
#
# COMPACT_ATOMS: atom_id res chain seq x y z
N MET A 1 3.18 -16.93 -16.65
CA MET A 1 3.38 -17.30 -15.23
C MET A 1 2.15 -16.79 -14.50
N ASN A 2 1.30 -17.67 -13.98
CA ASN A 2 0.11 -17.24 -13.23
C ASN A 2 0.54 -16.85 -11.82
N ASN A 3 0.11 -15.68 -11.38
CA ASN A 3 0.38 -15.15 -10.06
C ASN A 3 -0.87 -15.33 -9.20
N ASP A 4 -0.77 -16.17 -8.16
CA ASP A 4 -1.74 -16.39 -7.09
C ASP A 4 -3.24 -16.15 -7.42
N ALA A 5 -3.97 -17.26 -7.65
CA ALA A 5 -5.42 -17.37 -7.50
C ALA A 5 -6.30 -16.29 -8.18
N GLY A 6 -6.13 -16.05 -9.49
CA GLY A 6 -7.16 -15.40 -10.31
C GLY A 6 -7.25 -13.87 -10.20
N HIS A 7 -6.12 -13.21 -9.90
CA HIS A 7 -6.05 -11.75 -9.80
C HIS A 7 -5.05 -11.11 -10.76
N ASP A 8 -4.70 -11.77 -11.86
CA ASP A 8 -3.64 -11.36 -12.81
C ASP A 8 -3.81 -9.96 -13.43
N TYR A 9 -4.91 -9.24 -13.19
CA TYR A 9 -5.18 -7.91 -13.74
C TYR A 9 -5.05 -6.76 -12.72
N ARG A 10 -4.13 -6.87 -11.74
CA ARG A 10 -3.80 -5.78 -10.80
C ARG A 10 -2.33 -5.42 -10.89
N LEU A 11 -2.00 -4.13 -11.05
CA LEU A 11 -0.61 -3.67 -11.09
C LEU A 11 0.22 -4.22 -9.92
N LYS A 12 -0.34 -4.21 -8.71
CA LYS A 12 0.34 -4.69 -7.50
C LYS A 12 0.85 -6.13 -7.61
N ASN A 13 0.23 -6.97 -8.43
CA ASN A 13 0.63 -8.37 -8.58
C ASN A 13 2.01 -8.49 -9.22
N PHE A 14 2.31 -7.65 -10.21
CA PHE A 14 3.59 -7.69 -10.93
C PHE A 14 4.58 -6.66 -10.41
N PHE A 15 4.09 -5.45 -10.12
CA PHE A 15 4.90 -4.31 -9.77
C PHE A 15 5.06 -4.12 -8.25
N GLY A 16 4.44 -4.97 -7.43
CA GLY A 16 4.39 -4.76 -5.99
C GLY A 16 3.45 -3.63 -5.60
N TRP A 17 3.15 -3.55 -4.30
CA TRP A 17 2.29 -2.50 -3.76
C TRP A 17 2.91 -1.10 -3.84
N ASP A 18 4.21 -1.01 -4.12
CA ASP A 18 4.97 0.23 -4.36
C ASP A 18 5.19 0.56 -5.84
N LEU A 19 4.66 -0.26 -6.77
CA LEU A 19 4.74 -0.05 -8.22
C LEU A 19 6.17 -0.12 -8.82
N LYS A 20 7.16 -0.54 -8.02
CA LYS A 20 8.59 -0.51 -8.39
C LYS A 20 9.12 -1.86 -8.90
N GLY A 21 8.28 -2.88 -8.98
CA GLY A 21 8.66 -4.20 -9.48
C GLY A 21 9.80 -4.81 -8.66
N ARG A 22 10.83 -5.31 -9.35
CA ARG A 22 12.03 -5.89 -8.73
C ARG A 22 12.92 -4.89 -8.00
N GLU A 23 12.77 -3.59 -8.26
CA GLU A 23 13.46 -2.53 -7.50
C GLU A 23 12.75 -2.19 -6.19
N GLY A 24 11.53 -2.69 -6.00
CA GLY A 24 10.65 -2.40 -4.86
C GLY A 24 10.56 -3.51 -3.82
N ILE A 25 9.45 -3.49 -3.08
CA ILE A 25 9.12 -4.40 -1.97
C ILE A 25 9.05 -5.87 -2.40
N TYR A 26 8.70 -6.14 -3.66
CA TYR A 26 8.69 -7.50 -4.23
C TYR A 26 10.06 -7.97 -4.72
N GLY A 27 11.05 -7.07 -4.74
CA GLY A 27 12.43 -7.32 -5.16
C GLY A 27 13.20 -8.29 -4.26
N PRO A 28 14.36 -8.78 -4.74
CA PRO A 28 15.18 -9.76 -4.04
C PRO A 28 15.78 -9.26 -2.71
N SER A 29 15.90 -7.94 -2.53
CA SER A 29 16.35 -7.34 -1.26
C SER A 29 15.28 -7.37 -0.16
N ALA A 30 14.03 -7.68 -0.51
CA ALA A 30 12.89 -7.73 0.39
C ALA A 30 12.09 -9.03 0.24
N MET A 31 10.95 -9.07 -0.44
CA MET A 31 10.10 -10.28 -0.46
C MET A 31 10.54 -11.35 -1.46
N ALA A 32 11.46 -11.03 -2.37
CA ALA A 32 11.99 -11.95 -3.38
C ALA A 32 10.90 -12.71 -4.17
N LYS A 33 9.85 -12.00 -4.61
CA LYS A 33 8.75 -12.59 -5.38
C LYS A 33 9.25 -12.94 -6.79
N GLY A 34 9.25 -14.23 -7.13
CA GLY A 34 9.77 -14.73 -8.41
C GLY A 34 9.04 -14.19 -9.65
N TYR A 35 7.79 -13.76 -9.49
CA TYR A 35 6.95 -13.19 -10.56
C TYR A 35 7.06 -11.66 -10.68
N ALA A 36 7.85 -10.99 -9.83
CA ALA A 36 7.99 -9.53 -9.89
C ALA A 36 8.71 -9.11 -11.18
N VAL A 37 8.15 -8.11 -11.86
CA VAL A 37 8.65 -7.65 -13.17
C VAL A 37 9.84 -6.72 -13.02
N SER A 38 10.71 -6.69 -14.03
CA SER A 38 11.92 -5.87 -14.02
C SER A 38 11.63 -4.37 -14.10
N ARG A 39 10.53 -4.01 -14.77
CA ARG A 39 10.10 -2.61 -14.93
C ARG A 39 9.69 -1.98 -13.59
N ASN A 40 10.25 -0.79 -13.33
CA ASN A 40 9.82 0.12 -12.28
C ASN A 40 8.95 1.23 -12.90
N LEU A 41 7.64 1.26 -12.58
CA LEU A 41 6.70 2.24 -13.15
C LEU A 41 6.94 3.68 -12.67
N LEU A 42 7.67 3.85 -11.57
CA LEU A 42 7.96 5.15 -10.96
C LEU A 42 9.36 5.68 -11.30
N GLY A 43 10.20 4.86 -11.95
CA GLY A 43 11.55 5.26 -12.37
C GLY A 43 11.66 5.72 -13.82
N GLY A 44 10.60 5.53 -14.62
CA GLY A 44 10.58 5.79 -16.05
C GLY A 44 10.20 7.22 -16.45
N ARG A 45 10.00 7.45 -17.75
CA ARG A 45 9.57 8.73 -18.35
C ARG A 45 8.47 8.57 -19.39
N GLU A 46 7.82 7.42 -19.41
CA GLU A 46 6.75 7.09 -20.33
C GLU A 46 5.62 8.13 -20.22
N THR A 47 5.18 8.60 -21.37
CA THR A 47 4.00 9.44 -21.52
C THR A 47 2.72 8.67 -21.19
N GLN A 48 1.61 9.40 -21.02
CA GLN A 48 0.32 8.77 -20.80
C GLN A 48 -0.07 7.85 -21.95
N GLU A 49 0.19 8.25 -23.19
CA GLU A 49 -0.09 7.45 -24.39
C GLU A 49 0.71 6.15 -24.40
N GLU A 50 2.01 6.20 -24.08
CA GLU A 50 2.87 5.02 -23.99
C GLU A 50 2.41 4.05 -22.88
N LEU A 51 2.04 4.57 -21.70
CA LEU A 51 1.52 3.74 -20.61
C LEU A 51 0.15 3.14 -20.95
N VAL A 52 -0.75 3.90 -21.57
CA VAL A 52 -2.04 3.39 -22.05
C VAL A 52 -1.84 2.29 -23.08
N ALA A 53 -0.92 2.47 -24.04
CA ALA A 53 -0.61 1.45 -25.03
C ALA A 53 -0.03 0.18 -24.39
N LEU A 54 0.90 0.33 -23.45
CA LEU A 54 1.50 -0.76 -22.68
C LEU A 54 0.43 -1.53 -21.89
N PHE A 55 -0.42 -0.83 -21.13
CA PHE A 55 -1.43 -1.49 -20.30
C PHE A 55 -2.55 -2.12 -21.11
N THR A 56 -2.92 -1.52 -22.25
CA THR A 56 -3.92 -2.10 -23.14
C THR A 56 -3.46 -3.44 -23.70
N LYS A 57 -2.23 -3.48 -24.25
CA LYS A 57 -1.73 -4.64 -25.00
C LYS A 57 -0.95 -5.64 -24.14
N GLY A 58 -0.48 -5.22 -22.98
CA GLY A 58 0.50 -5.97 -22.20
C GLY A 58 1.83 -6.12 -22.95
N ASP A 59 2.69 -6.97 -22.41
CA ASP A 59 3.94 -7.38 -23.06
C ASP A 59 4.40 -8.74 -22.52
N ARG A 60 5.70 -9.04 -22.63
CA ARG A 60 6.29 -10.28 -22.12
C ARG A 60 6.29 -10.39 -20.58
N GLU A 61 6.18 -9.28 -19.87
CA GLU A 61 6.25 -9.21 -18.41
C GLU A 61 4.88 -9.06 -17.76
N ILE A 62 3.93 -8.41 -18.42
CA ILE A 62 2.59 -8.14 -17.88
C ILE A 62 1.48 -8.56 -18.86
N PRO A 63 0.31 -9.00 -18.37
CA PRO A 63 -0.82 -9.31 -19.23
C PRO A 63 -1.40 -8.07 -19.89
N ALA A 64 -2.21 -8.28 -20.94
CA ALA A 64 -3.03 -7.24 -21.53
C ALA A 64 -4.17 -6.88 -20.56
N TYR A 65 -4.05 -5.75 -19.85
CA TYR A 65 -5.13 -5.29 -18.97
C TYR A 65 -6.39 -4.90 -19.76
N GLY A 66 -6.27 -4.65 -21.07
CA GLY A 66 -7.39 -4.49 -22.00
C GLY A 66 -8.38 -5.67 -22.04
N ASP A 67 -7.94 -6.86 -21.64
CA ASP A 67 -8.83 -8.03 -21.54
C ASP A 67 -9.80 -7.95 -20.35
N ALA A 68 -9.49 -7.10 -19.35
CA ALA A 68 -10.25 -7.00 -18.10
C ALA A 68 -10.75 -5.58 -17.78
N LEU A 69 -10.12 -4.54 -18.35
CA LEU A 69 -10.41 -3.13 -18.09
C LEU A 69 -10.88 -2.43 -19.36
N THR A 70 -11.84 -1.53 -19.19
CA THR A 70 -12.29 -0.63 -20.27
C THR A 70 -11.23 0.45 -20.59
N PRO A 71 -11.27 1.07 -21.78
CA PRO A 71 -10.31 2.13 -22.13
C PRO A 71 -10.25 3.28 -21.10
N PRO A 72 -11.37 3.83 -20.58
CA PRO A 72 -11.31 4.86 -19.54
C PRO A 72 -10.65 4.39 -18.22
N GLN A 73 -10.79 3.10 -17.87
CA GLN A 73 -10.13 2.54 -16.70
C GLN A 73 -8.63 2.39 -16.91
N ILE A 74 -8.20 2.04 -18.12
CA ILE A 74 -6.77 1.98 -18.49
C ILE A 74 -6.16 3.38 -18.49
N GLU A 75 -6.86 4.37 -19.04
CA GLU A 75 -6.45 5.78 -18.99
C GLU A 75 -6.31 6.27 -17.54
N ALA A 76 -7.28 5.96 -16.67
CA ALA A 76 -7.20 6.29 -15.25
C ALA A 76 -6.04 5.59 -14.55
N MET A 77 -5.75 4.34 -14.91
CA MET A 77 -4.61 3.58 -14.37
C MET A 77 -3.26 4.19 -14.80
N ALA A 78 -3.13 4.61 -16.07
CA ALA A 78 -1.96 5.33 -16.55
C ALA A 78 -1.79 6.70 -15.85
N ALA A 79 -2.88 7.46 -15.73
CA ALA A 79 -2.88 8.74 -15.01
C ALA A 79 -2.52 8.57 -13.53
N PHE A 80 -2.97 7.49 -12.89
CA PHE A 80 -2.58 7.16 -11.51
C PHE A 80 -1.07 6.93 -11.38
N VAL A 81 -0.47 6.12 -12.26
CA VAL A 81 0.98 5.85 -12.26
C VAL A 81 1.77 7.15 -12.44
N ILE A 82 1.38 7.98 -13.42
CA ILE A 82 2.00 9.30 -13.67
C ILE A 82 1.83 10.21 -12.47
N GLY A 83 0.64 10.25 -11.87
CA GLY A 83 0.38 11.07 -10.68
C GLY A 83 1.24 10.69 -9.48
N VAL A 84 1.48 9.40 -9.26
CA VAL A 84 2.39 8.91 -8.21
C VAL A 84 3.84 9.25 -8.55
N ARG A 85 4.27 9.00 -9.80
CA ARG A 85 5.64 9.28 -10.27
C ARG A 85 6.01 10.75 -10.17
N ASP A 86 5.09 11.63 -10.59
CA ASP A 86 5.35 13.07 -10.74
C ASP A 86 4.93 13.85 -9.47
N GLY A 87 4.46 13.17 -8.43
CA GLY A 87 4.20 13.74 -7.10
C GLY A 87 2.84 14.45 -6.92
N ALA A 88 1.94 14.32 -7.90
CA ALA A 88 0.55 14.75 -7.74
C ALA A 88 -0.23 13.86 -6.74
N LEU A 89 0.18 12.59 -6.63
CA LEU A 89 -0.28 11.61 -5.64
C LEU A 89 0.91 11.20 -4.74
N PRO A 90 0.65 10.59 -3.56
CA PRO A 90 1.71 10.10 -2.68
C PRO A 90 2.64 9.12 -3.35
N HIS A 91 3.95 9.34 -3.22
CA HIS A 91 4.98 8.38 -3.61
C HIS A 91 5.28 7.43 -2.43
N PRO A 92 5.45 6.11 -2.64
CA PRO A 92 5.70 5.16 -1.55
C PRO A 92 6.98 5.46 -0.75
N ASP A 93 8.00 6.02 -1.42
CA ASP A 93 9.25 6.47 -0.77
C ASP A 93 9.06 7.68 0.16
N GLN A 94 7.83 8.21 0.31
CA GLN A 94 7.47 9.20 1.34
C GLN A 94 6.84 8.56 2.58
N ILE A 95 6.62 7.24 2.56
CA ILE A 95 5.83 6.52 3.58
C ILE A 95 6.69 5.44 4.24
N PHE A 96 7.42 4.66 3.44
CA PHE A 96 8.28 3.60 3.96
C PHE A 96 9.56 3.45 3.13
N THR A 97 10.52 2.77 3.72
CA THR A 97 11.75 2.33 3.05
C THR A 97 11.81 0.80 3.02
N ILE A 98 12.45 0.25 1.99
CA ILE A 98 12.67 -1.18 1.86
C ILE A 98 13.73 -1.65 2.84
N LYS A 99 13.47 -2.78 3.50
CA LYS A 99 14.37 -3.44 4.44
C LYS A 99 14.58 -4.91 4.08
N PRO A 100 15.67 -5.53 4.55
CA PRO A 100 15.86 -6.98 4.41
C PRO A 100 14.75 -7.79 5.08
N PRO A 101 14.53 -9.06 4.69
CA PRO A 101 13.59 -9.98 5.35
C PRO A 101 13.74 -10.04 6.86
N ALA A 102 14.99 -10.06 7.36
CA ALA A 102 15.30 -10.10 8.78
C ALA A 102 14.78 -8.89 9.57
N GLN A 103 14.35 -7.82 8.89
CA GLN A 103 13.79 -6.60 9.47
C GLN A 103 12.33 -6.38 9.02
N GLY A 104 11.64 -7.43 8.56
CA GLY A 104 10.22 -7.35 8.21
C GLY A 104 9.92 -6.71 6.85
N HIS A 105 10.91 -6.66 5.94
CA HIS A 105 10.82 -6.18 4.54
C HIS A 105 10.66 -4.67 4.34
N TYR A 106 10.19 -3.92 5.33
CA TYR A 106 10.04 -2.47 5.25
C TYR A 106 10.20 -1.81 6.62
N ALA A 107 10.35 -0.49 6.62
CA ALA A 107 10.18 0.35 7.80
C ALA A 107 9.46 1.64 7.42
N LEU A 108 8.49 2.07 8.24
CA LEU A 108 7.89 3.40 8.11
C LEU A 108 8.96 4.47 8.24
N LEU A 109 8.81 5.57 7.50
CA LEU A 109 9.69 6.73 7.63
C LEU A 109 9.42 7.49 8.92
N ALA A 110 10.42 8.22 9.39
CA ALA A 110 10.24 9.18 10.48
C ALA A 110 9.42 10.40 10.00
N GLY A 111 8.92 11.19 10.95
CA GLY A 111 8.15 12.42 10.68
C GLY A 111 6.63 12.28 10.67
N GLY A 112 6.09 11.07 10.87
CA GLY A 112 4.67 10.86 11.16
C GLY A 112 4.24 11.43 12.51
N ASP A 113 3.10 12.12 12.53
CA ASP A 113 2.38 12.59 13.72
C ASP A 113 1.29 11.58 14.10
N ALA A 114 1.60 10.70 15.05
CA ALA A 114 0.66 9.68 15.52
C ALA A 114 -0.58 10.27 16.22
N ALA A 115 -0.51 11.47 16.80
CA ALA A 115 -1.66 12.10 17.43
C ALA A 115 -2.64 12.61 16.37
N ARG A 116 -2.12 13.27 15.31
CA ARG A 116 -2.91 13.63 14.14
C ARG A 116 -3.48 12.39 13.45
N GLY A 117 -2.67 11.35 13.28
CA GLY A 117 -3.11 10.06 12.73
C GLY A 117 -4.28 9.44 13.47
N LYS A 118 -4.25 9.44 14.82
CA LYS A 118 -5.36 8.95 15.64
C LYS A 118 -6.64 9.77 15.44
N ALA A 119 -6.52 11.10 15.31
CA ALA A 119 -7.67 11.95 15.00
C ALA A 119 -8.26 11.64 13.61
N LEU A 120 -7.40 11.42 12.60
CA LEU A 120 -7.82 11.02 11.25
C LEU A 120 -8.52 9.66 11.25
N ILE A 121 -8.01 8.67 11.99
CA ILE A 121 -8.64 7.34 12.13
C ILE A 121 -10.03 7.46 12.74
N LYS A 122 -10.17 8.25 13.81
CA LYS A 122 -11.47 8.51 14.45
C LYS A 122 -12.46 9.16 13.49
N GLU A 123 -12.00 10.16 12.74
CA GLU A 123 -12.86 10.90 11.79
C GLU A 123 -13.29 10.04 10.59
N ARG A 124 -12.36 9.26 10.03
CA ARG A 124 -12.50 8.71 8.67
C ARG A 124 -12.66 7.19 8.64
N CYS A 125 -12.14 6.47 9.64
CA CYS A 125 -12.07 5.01 9.63
C CYS A 125 -13.01 4.35 10.65
N ALA A 126 -13.22 5.01 11.81
CA ALA A 126 -13.87 4.39 12.96
C ALA A 126 -15.35 4.02 12.74
N SER A 127 -16.06 4.70 11.84
CA SER A 127 -17.45 4.35 11.50
C SER A 127 -17.59 2.89 11.05
N CYS A 128 -16.60 2.40 10.30
CA CYS A 128 -16.53 1.02 9.83
C CYS A 128 -15.63 0.15 10.72
N HIS A 129 -14.41 0.61 11.06
CA HIS A 129 -13.40 -0.19 11.75
C HIS A 129 -13.48 -0.15 13.28
N GLY A 130 -14.29 0.73 13.87
CA GLY A 130 -14.31 1.00 15.31
C GLY A 130 -13.19 1.94 15.74
N ASP A 131 -13.35 2.56 16.91
CA ASP A 131 -12.38 3.52 17.46
C ASP A 131 -10.99 2.89 17.72
N ASP A 132 -10.97 1.59 18.03
CA ASP A 132 -9.77 0.78 18.28
C ASP A 132 -9.37 -0.10 17.08
N GLY A 133 -10.11 -0.01 15.97
CA GLY A 133 -9.83 -0.78 14.76
C GLY A 133 -10.18 -2.27 14.82
N THR A 134 -10.98 -2.73 15.81
CA THR A 134 -11.31 -4.16 15.98
C THR A 134 -12.71 -4.56 15.49
N LYS A 135 -13.55 -3.60 15.10
CA LYS A 135 -14.94 -3.86 14.67
C LYS A 135 -15.01 -4.71 13.40
N MET A 136 -14.01 -4.60 12.53
CA MET A 136 -13.85 -5.42 11.33
C MET A 136 -12.44 -6.00 11.31
N LEU A 137 -12.36 -7.31 11.14
CA LEU A 137 -11.10 -8.04 11.09
C LEU A 137 -10.80 -8.51 9.65
N PHE A 138 -9.52 -8.52 9.29
CA PHE A 138 -8.99 -8.86 7.97
C PHE A 138 -8.43 -10.28 7.95
N ASP A 139 -8.17 -10.80 6.75
CA ASP A 139 -7.59 -12.12 6.50
C ASP A 139 -8.30 -13.21 7.32
N ASP A 140 -9.56 -13.49 6.95
CA ASP A 140 -10.42 -14.50 7.58
C ASP A 140 -10.63 -14.27 9.09
N GLY A 141 -10.71 -12.99 9.48
CA GLY A 141 -10.99 -12.59 10.86
C GLY A 141 -9.78 -12.59 11.78
N ALA A 142 -8.56 -12.66 11.23
CA ALA A 142 -7.33 -12.72 11.99
C ALA A 142 -6.84 -11.33 12.46
N TYR A 143 -6.72 -10.35 11.58
CA TYR A 143 -6.02 -9.11 11.93
C TYR A 143 -6.97 -7.95 12.18
N SER A 144 -6.68 -7.11 13.19
CA SER A 144 -7.36 -5.82 13.37
C SER A 144 -6.75 -4.78 12.41
N LEU A 145 -7.31 -3.57 12.37
CA LEU A 145 -6.71 -2.47 11.60
C LEU A 145 -5.28 -2.17 12.07
N GLY A 146 -5.07 -2.17 13.39
CA GLY A 146 -3.75 -1.99 13.99
C GLY A 146 -2.79 -3.10 13.57
N SER A 147 -3.12 -4.37 13.84
CA SER A 147 -2.16 -5.45 13.59
C SER A 147 -1.94 -5.72 12.10
N HIS A 148 -2.93 -5.46 11.23
CA HIS A 148 -2.73 -5.55 9.79
C HIS A 148 -1.75 -4.47 9.31
N ALA A 149 -1.94 -3.20 9.72
CA ALA A 149 -1.06 -2.09 9.34
C ALA A 149 0.38 -2.28 9.83
N ARG A 150 0.58 -2.81 11.03
CA ARG A 150 1.93 -3.10 11.54
C ARG A 150 2.65 -4.20 10.74
N GLN A 151 1.92 -5.08 10.06
CA GLN A 151 2.50 -6.15 9.25
C GLN A 151 2.58 -5.83 7.76
N LYS A 152 1.66 -5.00 7.28
CA LYS A 152 1.39 -4.78 5.85
C LYS A 152 1.19 -3.30 5.51
N ALA A 153 1.88 -2.38 6.18
CA ALA A 153 1.80 -0.95 5.83
C ALA A 153 2.17 -0.66 4.37
N TYR A 154 3.09 -1.45 3.80
CA TYR A 154 3.46 -1.41 2.37
C TYR A 154 2.28 -1.69 1.43
N GLU A 155 1.21 -2.31 1.92
CA GLU A 155 -0.05 -2.57 1.22
C GLU A 155 -1.13 -1.56 1.64
N ASP A 156 -1.24 -1.29 2.94
CA ASP A 156 -2.31 -0.46 3.49
C ASP A 156 -2.25 0.98 3.03
N TRP A 157 -1.06 1.55 2.77
CA TRP A 157 -0.96 2.90 2.20
C TRP A 157 -1.75 3.03 0.89
N HIS A 158 -1.71 1.98 0.06
CA HIS A 158 -2.34 1.94 -1.23
C HIS A 158 -3.86 1.82 -1.10
N LYS A 159 -4.33 1.02 -0.12
CA LYS A 159 -5.76 0.88 0.20
C LYS A 159 -6.34 2.15 0.83
N ILE A 160 -5.59 2.85 1.67
CA ILE A 160 -6.02 4.14 2.26
C ILE A 160 -6.08 5.22 1.16
N LEU A 161 -5.15 5.20 0.20
CA LEU A 161 -5.12 6.14 -0.92
C LEU A 161 -6.24 5.90 -1.95
N ASN A 162 -6.52 4.65 -2.29
CA ASN A 162 -7.41 4.30 -3.42
C ASN A 162 -8.74 3.67 -3.00
N GLY A 163 -8.86 3.23 -1.76
CA GLY A 163 -9.96 2.40 -1.28
C GLY A 163 -9.69 0.91 -1.46
N GLN A 164 -10.65 0.09 -1.00
CA GLN A 164 -10.59 -1.36 -1.08
C GLN A 164 -11.66 -1.87 -2.07
N PRO A 165 -11.26 -2.47 -3.20
CA PRO A 165 -12.19 -3.02 -4.19
C PRO A 165 -13.18 -4.01 -3.59
N GLY A 166 -14.44 -3.95 -4.03
CA GLY A 166 -15.52 -4.82 -3.54
C GLY A 166 -16.06 -4.43 -2.16
N SER A 167 -15.66 -3.26 -1.63
CA SER A 167 -16.12 -2.73 -0.34
C SER A 167 -16.57 -1.26 -0.48
N PRO A 168 -17.30 -0.70 0.50
CA PRO A 168 -17.64 0.72 0.52
C PRO A 168 -16.46 1.63 0.94
N MET A 169 -15.29 1.06 1.27
CA MET A 169 -14.11 1.85 1.66
C MET A 169 -13.51 2.51 0.41
N GLY A 170 -13.85 3.79 0.19
CA GLY A 170 -13.19 4.64 -0.80
C GLY A 170 -11.87 5.24 -0.30
N ARG A 171 -11.32 6.19 -1.05
CA ARG A 171 -10.15 7.00 -0.65
C ARG A 171 -10.37 7.68 0.71
N GLN A 172 -9.38 7.61 1.58
CA GLN A 172 -9.42 8.19 2.93
C GLN A 172 -8.48 9.38 3.13
N VAL A 173 -7.55 9.63 2.20
CA VAL A 173 -6.76 10.86 2.17
C VAL A 173 -7.53 12.01 1.52
N ARG A 174 -7.32 13.23 2.01
CA ARG A 174 -8.01 14.45 1.55
C ARG A 174 -7.06 15.60 1.23
N GLY A 175 -5.74 15.41 1.39
CA GLY A 175 -4.74 16.40 1.01
C GLY A 175 -4.86 16.83 -0.46
N SER A 176 -4.52 18.08 -0.73
CA SER A 176 -4.60 18.70 -2.07
C SER A 176 -3.39 18.38 -2.94
N THR A 177 -2.29 17.93 -2.33
CA THR A 177 -1.04 17.55 -3.00
C THR A 177 -0.61 16.14 -2.62
N GLY A 178 0.23 15.51 -3.45
CA GLY A 178 0.81 14.20 -3.14
C GLY A 178 1.56 14.18 -1.80
N LYS A 179 2.25 15.28 -1.46
CA LYS A 179 2.97 15.43 -0.18
C LYS A 179 2.03 15.50 1.01
N GLU A 180 0.94 16.27 0.93
CA GLU A 180 -0.05 16.35 2.00
C GLU A 180 -0.74 15.01 2.24
N MET A 181 -1.14 14.34 1.15
CA MET A 181 -1.71 13.00 1.22
C MET A 181 -0.71 11.98 1.78
N ALA A 182 0.57 12.04 1.41
CA ALA A 182 1.62 11.18 1.95
C ALA A 182 1.80 11.39 3.46
N GLN A 183 1.75 12.63 3.94
CA GLN A 183 1.81 12.91 5.36
C GLN A 183 0.58 12.38 6.11
N GLU A 184 -0.63 12.50 5.55
CA GLU A 184 -1.82 11.86 6.15
C GLU A 184 -1.66 10.34 6.25
N LEU A 185 -1.12 9.68 5.21
CA LEU A 185 -0.84 8.24 5.22
C LEU A 185 0.17 7.87 6.31
N LEU A 186 1.29 8.59 6.38
CA LEU A 186 2.34 8.32 7.35
C LEU A 186 1.84 8.51 8.79
N ASP A 187 1.03 9.53 9.03
CA ASP A 187 0.46 9.80 10.35
C ASP A 187 -0.52 8.71 10.79
N ILE A 188 -1.41 8.29 9.89
CA ILE A 188 -2.34 7.18 10.14
C ILE A 188 -1.56 5.91 10.47
N LEU A 189 -0.56 5.56 9.65
CA LEU A 189 0.25 4.37 9.85
C LEU A 189 1.09 4.43 11.14
N ALA A 190 1.62 5.61 11.48
CA ALA A 190 2.32 5.85 12.75
C ALA A 190 1.37 5.69 13.95
N ALA A 191 0.12 6.16 13.85
CA ALA A 191 -0.86 5.97 14.90
C ALA A 191 -1.22 4.49 15.11
N LEU A 192 -1.35 3.73 14.02
CA LEU A 192 -1.65 2.28 14.06
C LEU A 192 -0.51 1.44 14.64
N CYS A 193 0.67 2.01 14.86
CA CYS A 193 1.77 1.36 15.60
C CYS A 193 1.57 1.35 17.12
N ASP A 194 0.60 2.09 17.67
CA ASP A 194 0.22 2.04 19.09
C ASP A 194 -0.64 0.80 19.36
N ARG A 195 -0.06 -0.22 19.98
CA ARG A 195 -0.76 -1.48 20.30
C ARG A 195 -1.75 -1.32 21.44
N GLY A 196 -1.58 -0.31 22.30
CA GLY A 196 -2.52 0.01 23.36
C GLY A 196 -3.80 0.66 22.81
N ALA A 197 -3.65 1.55 21.82
CA ALA A 197 -4.79 2.20 21.16
C ALA A 197 -5.43 1.33 20.06
N PHE A 198 -4.63 0.55 19.34
CA PHE A 198 -5.04 -0.30 18.23
C PHE A 198 -4.56 -1.75 18.46
N PRO A 199 -5.25 -2.50 19.34
CA PRO A 199 -4.81 -3.80 19.79
C PRO A 199 -4.80 -4.85 18.66
N PRO A 200 -4.07 -5.97 18.83
CA PRO A 200 -4.11 -7.07 17.89
C PRO A 200 -5.52 -7.63 17.67
N GLY A 201 -5.74 -8.20 16.49
CA GLY A 201 -6.94 -9.00 16.21
C GLY A 201 -6.88 -10.39 16.85
N LYS A 202 -7.53 -11.37 16.22
CA LYS A 202 -7.62 -12.77 16.66
C LYS A 202 -6.56 -13.68 16.03
N ALA A 203 -5.56 -13.11 15.36
CA ALA A 203 -4.50 -13.86 14.69
C ALA A 203 -3.76 -14.75 15.70
N THR A 204 -3.47 -15.99 15.30
CA THR A 204 -2.64 -16.91 16.08
C THR A 204 -1.15 -16.58 15.96
N ALA A 205 -0.76 -15.98 14.84
CA ALA A 205 0.57 -15.42 14.66
C ALA A 205 0.78 -14.25 15.62
N LYS A 206 1.99 -14.15 16.16
CA LYS A 206 2.38 -13.02 17.00
C LYS A 206 2.33 -11.72 16.20
N ASP A 207 1.84 -10.67 16.84
CA ASP A 207 1.97 -9.31 16.35
C ASP A 207 3.44 -8.85 16.41
N VAL A 208 3.73 -7.68 15.84
CA VAL A 208 5.08 -7.09 15.87
C VAL A 208 5.55 -6.89 17.31
N GLU A 209 6.71 -7.48 17.63
CA GLU A 209 7.30 -7.44 18.97
C GLU A 209 8.11 -6.15 19.19
N GLY A 210 8.42 -5.83 20.45
CA GLY A 210 9.27 -4.68 20.76
C GLY A 210 10.64 -4.79 20.09
N GLY A 211 11.09 -3.71 19.44
CA GLY A 211 12.32 -3.70 18.64
C GLY A 211 12.14 -4.08 17.17
N ASP A 212 10.93 -4.42 16.73
CA ASP A 212 10.63 -4.59 15.31
C ASP A 212 10.77 -3.27 14.53
N GLY A 213 11.54 -3.30 13.45
CA GLY A 213 11.88 -2.11 12.67
C GLY A 213 10.73 -1.52 11.85
N ARG A 214 9.63 -2.26 11.62
CA ARG A 214 8.54 -1.83 10.73
C ARG A 214 7.88 -0.54 11.18
N CYS A 215 7.64 -0.42 12.47
CA CYS A 215 7.04 0.76 13.10
C CYS A 215 8.08 1.75 13.65
N GLY A 216 9.36 1.37 13.72
CA GLY A 216 10.41 2.22 14.26
C GLY A 216 10.05 2.82 15.63
N ALA A 217 10.20 4.14 15.76
CA ALA A 217 9.91 4.87 16.99
C ALA A 217 8.42 4.98 17.34
N TYR A 218 7.51 4.59 16.42
CA TYR A 218 6.06 4.65 16.65
C TYR A 218 5.52 3.44 17.40
N LEU A 219 6.29 2.36 17.49
CA LEU A 219 5.86 1.16 18.18
C LEU A 219 5.80 1.39 19.69
N LYS A 220 4.61 1.22 20.25
CA LYS A 220 4.37 1.25 21.70
C LYS A 220 3.36 0.17 22.07
#